data_AF-A0A956RFG0-F1
#
_entry.id   AF-A0A956RFG0-F1
#
_cell.length_a   1.000
_cell.length_b   1.000
_cell.length_c   1.000
_cell.angle_alpha   90.00
_cell.angle_beta   90.00
_cell.angle_gamma   90.00
#
_symmetry.space_group_name_H-M   'P 1'
#
loop_
_entity.id
_entity.type
_entity.pdbx_description
1 polymer ?
#
loop_
_entity_poly.entity_id
_entity_poly.type
_entity_poly.pdbx_seq_one_letter_code
_entity_poly.pdbx_strand_id
1 'polypeptide(L)'
;ARGGLIDELTRAPAWARLLGARLERTIAATRLFLARWERDRDALARAFPELLRARALEFDVGLSDPHAGGRAVIRVLAPSGAALYYKPRPLSGERLLAPLLEGLHAALGEAPPVTPRSLERDDYAWVAHVTHRPLDTGAAWRAYHRRAGALLLALYVAGVTDAHADNLIAHGEHPVLIDAECALHPALCGALAGDADDDTVARAGLLPRWARDERGRWYSQAGLSDPRPFEPRRGRWELAARNTDAMRLRRGYARGNSGANAPWREGHAPSERDRRDAVLTGFLHAYRAWQATPSLARALVARASDHRGRFVARPTAAYVAVQELLTRPRGPGDDAPLTAARRALLRPFAAAPLGARRLAERLVASELRQLLAGDIPLFHADARGDAAFGADGAVIPGLVEGGAAALERRLARLGDEDLQRQLAVLHDAFAPAPR
;
A
#
# COMPACT_ATOMS: atom_id res chain seq x y z
N ALA A 1 -33.24 -15.14 33.15
CA ALA A 1 -32.30 -14.87 32.05
C ALA A 1 -32.82 -13.69 31.24
N ARG A 2 -32.24 -12.50 31.37
CA ARG A 2 -32.60 -11.32 30.56
C ARG A 2 -31.30 -10.70 30.06
N GLY A 3 -31.18 -10.49 28.75
CA GLY A 3 -29.97 -9.99 28.10
C GLY A 3 -29.37 -10.98 27.10
N GLY A 4 -30.13 -11.41 26.09
CA GLY A 4 -29.56 -12.09 24.93
C GLY A 4 -28.85 -11.11 23.97
N LEU A 5 -28.10 -11.62 22.98
CA LEU A 5 -27.48 -10.77 21.94
C LEU A 5 -28.52 -9.85 21.27
N ILE A 6 -29.74 -10.33 21.06
CA ILE A 6 -30.84 -9.53 20.48
C ILE A 6 -31.19 -8.35 21.39
N ASP A 7 -31.26 -8.53 22.71
CA ASP A 7 -31.56 -7.45 23.65
C ASP A 7 -30.43 -6.39 23.64
N GLU A 8 -29.17 -6.83 23.55
CA GLU A 8 -28.02 -5.93 23.43
C GLU A 8 -28.05 -5.13 22.13
N LEU A 9 -28.29 -5.79 21.00
CA LEU A 9 -28.37 -5.15 19.70
C LEU A 9 -29.58 -4.20 19.59
N THR A 10 -30.69 -4.53 20.25
CA THR A 10 -31.88 -3.68 20.31
C THR A 10 -31.61 -2.40 21.12
N ARG A 11 -30.83 -2.49 22.20
CA ARG A 11 -30.40 -1.31 22.98
C ARG A 11 -29.35 -0.46 22.25
N ALA A 12 -28.67 -1.02 21.26
CA ALA A 12 -27.64 -0.34 20.47
C ALA A 12 -27.89 -0.50 18.95
N PRO A 13 -28.95 0.12 18.38
CA PRO A 13 -29.33 -0.07 16.97
C PRO A 13 -28.24 0.36 15.98
N ALA A 14 -27.42 1.35 16.34
CA ALA A 14 -26.26 1.75 15.55
C ALA A 14 -25.22 0.62 15.42
N TRP A 15 -25.00 -0.15 16.50
CA TRP A 15 -24.11 -1.31 16.48
C TRP A 15 -24.72 -2.47 15.70
N ALA A 16 -26.02 -2.73 15.86
CA ALA A 16 -26.72 -3.73 15.08
C ALA A 16 -26.58 -3.48 13.58
N ARG A 17 -26.71 -2.22 13.14
CA ARG A 17 -26.51 -1.84 11.74
C ARG A 17 -25.07 -2.04 11.26
N LEU A 18 -24.07 -1.62 12.05
CA LEU A 18 -22.65 -1.79 11.70
C LEU A 18 -22.27 -3.27 11.61
N LEU A 19 -22.73 -4.09 12.57
CA LEU A 19 -22.51 -5.53 12.60
C LEU A 19 -23.19 -6.20 11.41
N GLY A 20 -24.47 -5.89 11.14
CA GLY A 20 -25.21 -6.41 9.99
C GLY A 20 -24.53 -6.10 8.67
N ALA A 21 -24.16 -4.83 8.44
CA ALA A 21 -23.44 -4.41 7.23
C ALA A 21 -22.10 -5.14 7.08
N ARG A 22 -21.36 -5.34 8.17
CA ARG A 22 -20.09 -6.09 8.15
C ARG A 22 -20.29 -7.56 7.81
N LEU A 23 -21.32 -8.20 8.37
CA LEU A 23 -21.64 -9.60 8.10
C LEU A 23 -22.06 -9.80 6.64
N GLU A 24 -23.01 -9.00 6.14
CA GLU A 24 -23.49 -9.07 4.75
C GLU A 24 -22.34 -8.93 3.75
N ARG A 25 -21.46 -7.95 3.97
CA ARG A 25 -20.28 -7.73 3.11
C ARG A 25 -19.27 -8.86 3.19
N THR A 26 -19.01 -9.38 4.39
CA THR A 26 -18.10 -10.53 4.56
C THR A 26 -18.63 -11.73 3.78
N ILE A 27 -19.92 -12.03 3.89
CA ILE A 27 -20.57 -13.12 3.14
C ILE A 27 -20.47 -12.87 1.63
N ALA A 28 -20.77 -11.65 1.16
CA ALA A 28 -20.70 -11.31 -0.25
C ALA A 28 -19.27 -11.41 -0.81
N ALA A 29 -18.27 -10.90 -0.08
CA ALA A 29 -16.86 -10.96 -0.47
C ALA A 29 -16.34 -12.40 -0.51
N THR A 30 -16.71 -13.23 0.47
CA THR A 30 -16.36 -14.66 0.48
C THR A 30 -17.01 -15.38 -0.71
N ARG A 31 -18.29 -15.16 -0.99
CA ARG A 31 -18.97 -15.74 -2.16
C ARG A 31 -18.30 -15.33 -3.47
N LEU A 32 -17.93 -14.04 -3.60
CA LEU A 32 -17.23 -13.53 -4.77
C LEU A 32 -15.87 -14.22 -4.95
N PHE A 33 -15.10 -14.36 -3.87
CA PHE A 33 -13.82 -15.08 -3.89
C PHE A 33 -13.99 -16.52 -4.34
N LEU A 34 -14.93 -17.26 -3.74
CA LEU A 34 -15.18 -18.67 -4.08
C LEU A 34 -15.60 -18.84 -5.55
N ALA A 35 -16.49 -17.96 -6.05
CA ALA A 35 -16.90 -18.00 -7.45
C ALA A 35 -15.72 -17.74 -8.41
N ARG A 36 -14.84 -16.79 -8.07
CA ARG A 36 -13.63 -16.49 -8.86
C ARG A 36 -12.60 -17.62 -8.81
N TRP A 37 -12.42 -18.21 -7.62
CA TRP A 37 -11.58 -19.38 -7.42
C TRP A 37 -12.05 -20.56 -8.28
N GLU A 38 -13.35 -20.88 -8.23
CA GLU A 38 -13.96 -21.93 -9.03
C GLU A 38 -13.79 -21.68 -10.53
N ARG A 39 -14.10 -20.46 -10.99
CA ARG A 39 -13.99 -20.06 -12.39
C ARG A 39 -12.57 -20.19 -12.93
N ASP A 40 -11.57 -19.83 -12.14
CA ASP A 40 -10.19 -19.78 -12.58
C ASP A 40 -9.40 -21.08 -12.32
N ARG A 41 -10.00 -22.12 -11.71
CA ARG A 41 -9.29 -23.34 -11.29
C ARG A 41 -8.40 -23.97 -12.37
N ASP A 42 -8.90 -24.13 -13.59
CA ASP A 42 -8.11 -24.74 -14.67
C ASP A 42 -6.96 -23.85 -15.13
N ALA A 43 -7.19 -22.54 -15.18
CA ALA A 43 -6.13 -21.58 -15.51
C ALA A 43 -5.07 -21.54 -14.40
N LEU A 44 -5.49 -21.60 -13.14
CA LEU A 44 -4.62 -21.70 -11.98
C LEU A 44 -3.84 -23.01 -11.95
N ALA A 45 -4.41 -24.13 -12.43
CA ALA A 45 -3.70 -25.41 -12.49
C ALA A 45 -2.56 -25.37 -13.50
N ARG A 46 -2.77 -24.69 -14.62
CA ARG A 46 -1.74 -24.48 -15.65
C ARG A 46 -0.71 -23.44 -15.21
N ALA A 47 -1.18 -22.33 -14.64
CA ALA A 47 -0.32 -21.23 -14.23
C ALA A 47 0.48 -21.59 -12.98
N PHE A 48 -0.11 -22.24 -11.97
CA PHE A 48 0.51 -22.51 -10.67
C PHE A 48 0.38 -24.00 -10.29
N PRO A 49 1.00 -24.91 -11.08
CA PRO A 49 0.86 -26.36 -10.86
C PRO A 49 1.41 -26.84 -9.51
N GLU A 50 2.25 -26.05 -8.84
CA GLU A 50 2.74 -26.28 -7.49
C GLU A 50 1.64 -26.18 -6.41
N LEU A 51 0.58 -25.41 -6.66
CA LEU A 51 -0.49 -25.14 -5.71
C LEU A 51 -1.61 -26.20 -5.80
N LEU A 52 -2.02 -26.56 -7.02
CA LEU A 52 -3.24 -27.35 -7.25
C LEU A 52 -3.03 -28.87 -7.32
N ARG A 53 -1.82 -29.35 -7.03
CA ARG A 53 -1.58 -30.78 -6.72
C ARG A 53 -1.93 -31.15 -5.28
N ALA A 54 -2.24 -30.16 -4.44
CA ALA A 54 -2.54 -30.35 -3.03
C ALA A 54 -3.94 -30.95 -2.80
N ARG A 55 -4.05 -31.88 -1.86
CA ARG A 55 -5.34 -32.48 -1.45
C ARG A 55 -6.19 -31.55 -0.57
N ALA A 56 -5.56 -30.59 0.08
CA ALA A 56 -6.19 -29.60 0.96
C ALA A 56 -5.48 -28.26 0.78
N LEU A 57 -6.20 -27.16 0.97
CA LEU A 57 -5.68 -25.80 0.91
C LEU A 57 -6.14 -25.05 2.14
N GLU A 58 -5.25 -24.21 2.66
CA GLU A 58 -5.55 -23.23 3.70
C GLU A 58 -5.79 -21.86 3.06
N PHE A 59 -6.73 -21.10 3.61
CA PHE A 59 -7.09 -19.77 3.14
C PHE A 59 -6.87 -18.77 4.28
N ASP A 60 -5.78 -18.00 4.21
CA ASP A 60 -5.55 -16.92 5.15
C ASP A 60 -6.30 -15.66 4.71
N VAL A 61 -7.16 -15.19 5.59
CA VAL A 61 -7.98 -13.99 5.41
C VAL A 61 -7.52 -12.88 6.36
N GLY A 62 -7.85 -11.63 6.05
CA GLY A 62 -7.50 -10.48 6.89
C GLY A 62 -6.03 -10.07 6.77
N LEU A 63 -5.40 -10.37 5.63
CA LEU A 63 -4.02 -9.98 5.30
C LEU A 63 -3.90 -8.52 4.85
N SER A 64 -5.01 -7.90 4.45
CA SER A 64 -5.10 -6.49 4.10
C SER A 64 -6.35 -5.87 4.72
N ASP A 65 -6.39 -4.55 4.70
CA ASP A 65 -7.63 -3.85 5.03
C ASP A 65 -8.75 -4.19 4.04
N PRO A 66 -10.01 -4.24 4.51
CA PRO A 66 -11.17 -4.47 3.67
C PRO A 66 -11.56 -3.20 2.92
N HIS A 67 -11.84 -3.35 1.63
CA HIS A 67 -12.25 -2.27 0.74
C HIS A 67 -13.41 -2.73 -0.17
N ALA A 68 -14.12 -1.78 -0.78
CA ALA A 68 -15.05 -2.05 -1.89
C ALA A 68 -16.05 -3.20 -1.65
N GLY A 69 -16.71 -3.21 -0.50
CA GLY A 69 -17.65 -4.28 -0.14
C GLY A 69 -17.02 -5.42 0.66
N GLY A 70 -16.06 -5.13 1.53
CA GLY A 70 -15.40 -6.15 2.36
C GLY A 70 -14.35 -6.99 1.65
N ARG A 71 -13.94 -6.63 0.44
CA ARG A 71 -12.93 -7.35 -0.33
C ARG A 71 -11.55 -7.09 0.28
N ALA A 72 -10.76 -8.14 0.46
CA ALA A 72 -9.41 -8.08 0.98
C ALA A 72 -8.54 -9.12 0.28
N VAL A 73 -7.22 -8.98 0.41
CA VAL A 73 -6.26 -9.99 -0.08
C VAL A 73 -6.46 -11.29 0.69
N ILE A 74 -6.46 -12.41 -0.04
CA ILE A 74 -6.56 -13.77 0.52
C ILE A 74 -5.33 -14.55 0.06
N ARG A 75 -4.63 -15.20 0.99
CA ARG A 75 -3.56 -16.15 0.64
C ARG A 75 -4.13 -17.55 0.60
N VAL A 76 -3.84 -18.25 -0.48
CA VAL A 76 -4.09 -19.68 -0.64
C VAL A 76 -2.78 -20.39 -0.40
N LEU A 77 -2.74 -21.29 0.58
CA LEU A 77 -1.55 -22.01 0.99
C LEU A 77 -1.74 -23.51 0.81
N ALA A 78 -0.82 -24.14 0.10
CA ALA A 78 -0.75 -25.59 -0.02
C ALA A 78 0.11 -26.18 1.13
N PRO A 79 -0.13 -27.44 1.54
CA PRO A 79 0.69 -28.14 2.51
C PRO A 79 2.17 -28.27 2.12
N SER A 80 2.50 -28.15 0.84
CA SER A 80 3.87 -28.10 0.33
C SER A 80 4.60 -26.78 0.67
N GLY A 81 3.89 -25.79 1.18
CA GLY A 81 4.39 -24.42 1.36
C GLY A 81 4.23 -23.53 0.13
N ALA A 82 3.75 -24.05 -1.01
CA ALA A 82 3.42 -23.23 -2.17
C ALA A 82 2.25 -22.29 -1.82
N ALA A 83 2.37 -21.02 -2.18
CA ALA A 83 1.37 -20.01 -1.85
C ALA A 83 1.04 -19.09 -3.02
N LEU A 84 -0.21 -18.65 -3.05
CA LEU A 84 -0.78 -17.76 -4.06
C LEU A 84 -1.64 -16.69 -3.37
N TYR A 85 -1.54 -15.45 -3.81
CA TYR A 85 -2.34 -14.34 -3.29
C TYR A 85 -3.42 -13.96 -4.29
N TYR A 86 -4.68 -14.02 -3.85
CA TYR A 86 -5.80 -13.39 -4.51
C TYR A 86 -5.85 -11.91 -4.16
N LYS A 87 -5.68 -11.05 -5.17
CA LYS A 87 -5.88 -9.60 -5.06
C LYS A 87 -7.19 -9.21 -5.74
N PRO A 88 -8.22 -8.74 -5.01
CA PRO A 88 -9.52 -8.38 -5.60
C PRO A 88 -9.50 -7.01 -6.31
N ARG A 89 -8.42 -6.73 -7.05
CA ARG A 89 -8.17 -5.51 -7.81
C ARG A 89 -7.33 -5.82 -9.06
N PRO A 90 -7.40 -5.00 -10.13
CA PRO A 90 -6.45 -5.09 -11.23
C PRO A 90 -5.01 -4.77 -10.77
N LEU A 91 -4.03 -5.24 -11.54
CA LEU A 91 -2.59 -4.97 -11.33
C LEU A 91 -2.10 -3.79 -12.19
N SER A 92 -2.88 -2.71 -12.28
CA SER A 92 -2.61 -1.60 -13.21
C SER A 92 -1.23 -0.97 -12.97
N GLY A 93 -0.87 -0.75 -11.70
CA GLY A 93 0.43 -0.18 -11.34
C GLY A 93 1.59 -1.15 -11.59
N GLU A 94 1.41 -2.44 -11.31
CA GLU A 94 2.43 -3.44 -11.62
C GLU A 94 2.67 -3.59 -13.12
N ARG A 95 1.60 -3.53 -13.95
CA ARG A 95 1.68 -3.50 -15.43
C ARG A 95 2.40 -2.27 -15.98
N LEU A 96 2.32 -1.15 -15.27
CA LEU A 96 3.07 0.06 -15.60
C LEU A 96 4.56 -0.10 -15.23
N LEU A 97 4.83 -0.65 -14.06
CA LEU A 97 6.18 -0.67 -13.47
C LEU A 97 7.08 -1.78 -14.01
N ALA A 98 6.55 -2.98 -14.27
CA ALA A 98 7.36 -4.13 -14.67
C ALA A 98 8.18 -3.88 -15.97
N PRO A 99 7.59 -3.38 -17.08
CA PRO A 99 8.37 -3.10 -18.30
C PRO A 99 9.39 -1.98 -18.12
N LEU A 100 9.12 -1.01 -17.23
CA LEU A 100 10.07 0.05 -16.89
C LEU A 100 11.29 -0.53 -16.18
N LEU A 101 11.07 -1.40 -15.19
CA LEU A 101 12.16 -2.06 -14.48
C LEU A 101 12.97 -2.98 -15.41
N GLU A 102 12.30 -3.76 -16.27
CA GLU A 102 12.96 -4.61 -17.27
C GLU A 102 13.87 -3.79 -18.19
N GLY A 103 13.34 -2.69 -18.74
CA GLY A 103 14.09 -1.79 -19.61
C GLY A 103 15.29 -1.13 -18.92
N LEU A 104 15.13 -0.71 -17.66
CA LEU A 104 16.24 -0.16 -16.86
C LEU A 104 17.34 -1.19 -16.59
N HIS A 105 16.98 -2.42 -16.18
CA HIS A 105 17.98 -3.47 -15.93
C HIS A 105 18.70 -3.87 -17.22
N ALA A 106 17.99 -3.94 -18.35
CA ALA A 106 18.59 -4.19 -19.65
C ALA A 106 19.59 -3.08 -20.03
N ALA A 107 19.24 -1.81 -19.82
CA ALA A 107 20.13 -0.67 -20.07
C ALA A 107 21.36 -0.64 -19.13
N LEU A 108 21.24 -1.20 -17.92
CA LEU A 108 22.34 -1.37 -16.98
C LEU A 108 23.23 -2.58 -17.29
N GLY A 109 22.85 -3.44 -18.23
CA GLY A 109 23.51 -4.74 -18.45
C GLY A 109 23.33 -5.70 -17.26
N GLU A 110 22.29 -5.50 -16.47
CA GLU A 110 21.98 -6.33 -15.30
C GLU A 110 20.92 -7.38 -15.62
N ALA A 111 20.92 -8.47 -14.85
CA ALA A 111 19.84 -9.47 -14.94
C ALA A 111 18.47 -8.82 -14.66
N PRO A 112 17.41 -9.26 -15.36
CA PRO A 112 16.08 -8.68 -15.24
C PRO A 112 15.59 -8.69 -13.79
N PRO A 113 14.72 -7.73 -13.42
CA PRO A 113 14.13 -7.70 -12.09
C PRO A 113 13.30 -8.97 -11.84
N VAL A 114 13.30 -9.44 -10.60
CA VAL A 114 12.34 -10.46 -10.20
C VAL A 114 10.99 -9.78 -9.97
N THR A 115 10.00 -10.13 -10.79
CA THR A 115 8.60 -9.71 -10.63
C THR A 115 7.76 -10.91 -10.23
N PRO A 116 6.75 -10.74 -9.36
CA PRO A 116 5.86 -11.83 -9.01
C PRO A 116 5.09 -12.30 -10.25
N ARG A 117 5.12 -13.62 -10.51
CA ARG A 117 4.30 -14.21 -11.56
C ARG A 117 2.81 -14.02 -11.24
N SER A 118 2.02 -13.58 -12.22
CA SER A 118 0.60 -13.31 -12.03
C SER A 118 -0.28 -14.00 -13.07
N LEU A 119 -1.54 -14.26 -12.70
CA LEU A 119 -2.65 -14.55 -13.59
C LEU A 119 -3.66 -13.40 -13.44
N GLU A 120 -3.71 -12.54 -14.44
CA GLU A 120 -4.54 -11.35 -14.43
C GLU A 120 -5.94 -11.61 -15.01
N ARG A 121 -6.91 -10.89 -14.46
CA ARG A 121 -8.28 -10.72 -14.95
C ARG A 121 -8.59 -9.23 -14.97
N ASP A 122 -9.75 -8.87 -15.51
CA ASP A 122 -10.11 -7.47 -15.71
C ASP A 122 -10.15 -6.67 -14.40
N ASP A 123 -10.68 -7.25 -13.32
CA ASP A 123 -10.89 -6.55 -12.05
C ASP A 123 -10.31 -7.28 -10.82
N TYR A 124 -9.48 -8.31 -11.03
CA TYR A 124 -8.73 -9.01 -9.98
C TYR A 124 -7.52 -9.74 -10.56
N ALA A 125 -6.64 -10.24 -9.68
CA ALA A 125 -5.53 -11.07 -10.10
C ALA A 125 -5.15 -12.12 -9.04
N TRP A 126 -4.45 -13.14 -9.51
CA TRP A 126 -3.76 -14.11 -8.68
C TRP A 126 -2.25 -13.89 -8.81
N VAL A 127 -1.53 -13.78 -7.70
CA VAL A 127 -0.12 -13.40 -7.67
C VAL A 127 0.68 -14.44 -6.88
N ALA A 128 1.72 -14.99 -7.48
CA ALA A 128 2.59 -15.96 -6.84
C ALA A 128 3.24 -15.37 -5.57
N HIS A 129 3.38 -16.21 -4.55
CA HIS A 129 4.15 -15.84 -3.37
C HIS A 129 5.62 -15.60 -3.72
N VAL A 130 6.15 -14.46 -3.28
CA VAL A 130 7.59 -14.18 -3.34
C VAL A 130 8.21 -14.59 -2.01
N THR A 131 9.05 -15.61 -2.05
CA THR A 131 9.71 -16.11 -0.84
C THR A 131 10.80 -15.15 -0.39
N HIS A 132 10.78 -14.73 0.87
CA HIS A 132 11.92 -14.04 1.48
C HIS A 132 13.15 -14.97 1.49
N ARG A 133 14.27 -14.50 0.93
CA ARG A 133 15.52 -15.24 0.84
C ARG A 133 16.65 -14.35 1.38
N PRO A 134 17.09 -14.56 2.63
CA PRO A 134 18.17 -13.75 3.20
C PRO A 134 19.50 -14.02 2.48
N LEU A 135 20.39 -13.04 2.53
CA LEU A 135 21.73 -13.08 1.96
C LEU A 135 22.76 -13.42 3.04
N ASP A 136 23.81 -14.13 2.61
CA ASP A 136 24.90 -14.57 3.49
C ASP A 136 26.27 -13.93 3.12
N THR A 137 26.32 -13.04 2.11
CA THR A 137 27.58 -12.39 1.68
C THR A 137 27.44 -10.87 1.49
N GLY A 138 28.53 -10.13 1.76
CA GLY A 138 28.57 -8.68 1.55
C GLY A 138 28.48 -8.26 0.08
N ALA A 139 28.93 -9.10 -0.86
CA ALA A 139 28.80 -8.82 -2.29
C ALA A 139 27.35 -8.85 -2.75
N ALA A 140 26.62 -9.91 -2.37
CA ALA A 140 25.19 -10.04 -2.65
C ALA A 140 24.39 -8.92 -1.99
N TRP A 141 24.75 -8.55 -0.75
CA TRP A 141 24.11 -7.44 -0.05
C TRP A 141 24.29 -6.10 -0.78
N ARG A 142 25.48 -5.83 -1.32
CA ARG A 142 25.72 -4.61 -2.13
C ARG A 142 24.92 -4.66 -3.44
N ALA A 143 24.80 -5.84 -4.05
CA ALA A 143 23.98 -6.02 -5.25
C ALA A 143 22.49 -5.72 -4.99
N TYR A 144 21.94 -6.21 -3.87
CA TYR A 144 20.58 -5.89 -3.43
C TYR A 144 20.34 -4.39 -3.33
N HIS A 145 21.23 -3.66 -2.66
CA HIS A 145 21.06 -2.23 -2.44
C HIS A 145 21.30 -1.39 -3.71
N ARG A 146 22.18 -1.83 -4.62
CA ARG A 146 22.28 -1.22 -5.96
C ARG A 146 20.98 -1.41 -6.75
N ARG A 147 20.42 -2.62 -6.76
CA ARG A 147 19.12 -2.90 -7.39
C ARG A 147 17.99 -2.12 -6.72
N ALA A 148 18.07 -1.87 -5.41
CA ALA A 148 17.12 -1.01 -4.70
C ALA A 148 17.22 0.46 -5.16
N GLY A 149 18.43 0.95 -5.45
CA GLY A 149 18.64 2.25 -6.10
C GLY A 149 17.98 2.33 -7.49
N ALA A 150 18.12 1.28 -8.31
CA ALA A 150 17.44 1.20 -9.61
C ALA A 150 15.91 1.14 -9.47
N LEU A 151 15.40 0.38 -8.50
CA LEU A 151 13.99 0.34 -8.16
C LEU A 151 13.49 1.74 -7.76
N LEU A 152 14.21 2.45 -6.88
CA LEU A 152 13.85 3.81 -6.46
C LEU A 152 13.73 4.79 -7.62
N LEU A 153 14.60 4.70 -8.63
CA LEU A 153 14.44 5.50 -9.84
C LEU A 153 13.13 5.16 -10.56
N ALA A 154 12.85 3.88 -10.76
CA ALA A 154 11.61 3.45 -11.43
C ALA A 154 10.37 3.96 -10.68
N LEU A 155 10.37 3.87 -9.33
CA LEU A 155 9.29 4.38 -8.49
C LEU A 155 9.17 5.92 -8.58
N TYR A 156 10.29 6.63 -8.56
CA TYR A 156 10.32 8.08 -8.71
C TYR A 156 9.73 8.50 -10.06
N VAL A 157 10.22 7.94 -11.16
CA VAL A 157 9.76 8.28 -12.51
C VAL A 157 8.29 7.92 -12.69
N ALA A 158 7.86 6.73 -12.25
CA ALA A 158 6.47 6.29 -12.33
C ALA A 158 5.53 6.93 -11.30
N GLY A 159 6.03 7.81 -10.42
CA GLY A 159 5.24 8.52 -9.42
C GLY A 159 4.53 7.56 -8.45
N VAL A 160 5.18 6.46 -8.11
CA VAL A 160 4.67 5.51 -7.13
C VAL A 160 4.76 6.14 -5.75
N THR A 161 3.70 5.96 -4.97
CA THR A 161 3.68 6.26 -3.53
C THR A 161 3.33 5.01 -2.74
N ASP A 162 3.45 5.06 -1.41
CA ASP A 162 2.97 3.99 -0.51
C ASP A 162 3.69 2.63 -0.66
N ALA A 163 4.91 2.61 -1.19
CA ALA A 163 5.82 1.46 -1.14
C ALA A 163 6.49 1.40 0.24
N HIS A 164 5.73 0.97 1.25
CA HIS A 164 6.22 0.76 2.62
C HIS A 164 6.86 -0.63 2.79
N ALA A 165 7.41 -0.92 3.97
CA ALA A 165 8.20 -2.12 4.18
C ALA A 165 7.45 -3.44 3.97
N ASP A 166 6.15 -3.50 4.34
CA ASP A 166 5.35 -4.71 4.08
C ASP A 166 5.12 -4.98 2.58
N ASN A 167 5.37 -3.99 1.70
CA ASN A 167 5.24 -4.14 0.25
C ASN A 167 6.58 -4.52 -0.42
N LEU A 168 7.69 -4.60 0.33
CA LEU A 168 9.00 -4.96 -0.19
C LEU A 168 9.47 -6.31 0.37
N ILE A 169 9.82 -7.24 -0.51
CA ILE A 169 10.39 -8.53 -0.13
C ILE A 169 11.82 -8.64 -0.64
N ALA A 170 12.74 -8.97 0.26
CA ALA A 170 14.11 -9.33 -0.08
C ALA A 170 14.15 -10.77 -0.60
N HIS A 171 14.26 -10.91 -1.92
CA HIS A 171 14.34 -12.19 -2.61
C HIS A 171 15.77 -12.42 -3.10
N GLY A 172 16.66 -12.73 -2.15
CA GLY A 172 18.10 -12.81 -2.43
C GLY A 172 18.61 -11.42 -2.78
N GLU A 173 19.28 -11.30 -3.92
CA GLU A 173 19.79 -10.01 -4.41
C GLU A 173 18.70 -9.09 -4.98
N HIS A 174 17.44 -9.52 -5.02
CA HIS A 174 16.37 -8.75 -5.65
C HIS A 174 15.42 -8.13 -4.61
N PRO A 175 15.33 -6.78 -4.54
CA PRO A 175 14.25 -6.10 -3.85
C PRO A 175 12.98 -6.16 -4.69
N VAL A 176 12.03 -7.01 -4.28
CA VAL A 176 10.79 -7.24 -5.03
C VAL A 176 9.66 -6.44 -4.42
N LEU A 177 9.18 -5.44 -5.15
CA LEU A 177 7.96 -4.70 -4.79
C LEU A 177 6.74 -5.57 -5.16
N ILE A 178 5.94 -5.95 -4.16
CA ILE A 178 4.77 -6.81 -4.36
C ILE A 178 3.46 -6.03 -4.47
N ASP A 179 3.49 -4.71 -4.23
CA ASP A 179 2.33 -3.83 -4.41
C ASP A 179 2.74 -2.49 -5.01
N ALA A 180 2.18 -2.16 -6.17
CA ALA A 180 2.41 -0.90 -6.88
C ALA A 180 1.11 -0.18 -7.24
N GLU A 181 -0.01 -0.46 -6.56
CA GLU A 181 -1.34 0.07 -6.93
C GLU A 181 -1.46 1.61 -6.90
N CYS A 182 -0.55 2.27 -6.19
CA CYS A 182 -0.42 3.72 -6.09
C CYS A 182 0.58 4.30 -7.12
N ALA A 183 0.84 3.61 -8.23
CA ALA A 183 1.60 4.16 -9.35
C ALA A 183 0.84 5.30 -10.04
N LEU A 184 1.58 6.31 -10.53
CA LEU A 184 1.04 7.56 -11.06
C LEU A 184 0.01 8.18 -10.11
N HIS A 185 0.40 8.31 -8.84
CA HIS A 185 -0.49 8.76 -7.76
C HIS A 185 -1.12 10.13 -8.10
N PRO A 186 -2.46 10.25 -8.10
CA PRO A 186 -3.15 11.51 -8.37
C PRO A 186 -2.94 12.53 -7.25
N ALA A 187 -2.79 13.80 -7.61
CA ALA A 187 -2.66 14.90 -6.64
C ALA A 187 -4.04 15.52 -6.34
N LEU A 188 -4.25 16.05 -5.14
CA LEU A 188 -5.41 16.92 -4.89
C LEU A 188 -5.27 18.23 -5.68
N CYS A 189 -6.39 18.81 -6.12
CA CYS A 189 -6.40 20.06 -6.89
C CYS A 189 -6.52 21.33 -6.04
N GLY A 190 -5.91 22.42 -6.53
CA GLY A 190 -6.10 23.78 -6.02
C GLY A 190 -5.82 23.91 -4.52
N ALA A 191 -6.71 24.61 -3.80
CA ALA A 191 -6.56 24.83 -2.36
C ALA A 191 -6.77 23.58 -1.48
N LEU A 192 -7.03 22.41 -2.07
CA LEU A 192 -6.99 21.11 -1.37
C LEU A 192 -5.62 20.45 -1.47
N ALA A 193 -4.81 20.83 -2.46
CA ALA A 193 -3.40 20.48 -2.48
C ALA A 193 -2.75 21.12 -1.25
N GLY A 194 -2.08 20.32 -0.42
CA GLY A 194 -1.19 20.88 0.60
C GLY A 194 0.04 21.51 -0.05
N ASP A 195 0.87 22.18 0.75
CA ASP A 195 2.13 22.84 0.31
C ASP A 195 3.24 21.87 -0.17
N ALA A 196 2.88 20.65 -0.57
CA ALA A 196 3.82 19.57 -0.85
C ALA A 196 4.39 19.68 -2.28
N ASP A 197 5.31 20.63 -2.48
CA ASP A 197 6.10 20.80 -3.70
C ASP A 197 7.34 19.89 -3.76
N ASP A 198 7.39 18.82 -2.96
CA ASP A 198 8.50 17.86 -2.99
C ASP A 198 8.15 16.62 -3.82
N ASP A 199 8.03 16.80 -5.14
CA ASP A 199 8.12 15.69 -6.10
C ASP A 199 9.55 15.12 -6.08
N THR A 200 9.80 14.27 -5.11
CA THR A 200 11.09 13.63 -4.84
C THR A 200 10.93 12.12 -4.75
N VAL A 201 12.05 11.42 -4.89
CA VAL A 201 12.15 9.98 -4.63
C VAL A 201 11.66 9.57 -3.22
N ALA A 202 11.65 10.49 -2.24
CA ALA A 202 11.13 10.23 -0.91
C ALA A 202 9.62 9.94 -0.87
N ARG A 203 8.85 10.33 -1.91
CA ARG A 203 7.42 10.04 -2.01
C ARG A 203 7.12 8.54 -2.20
N ALA A 204 8.09 7.76 -2.68
CA ALA A 204 7.94 6.34 -2.90
C ALA A 204 7.59 5.59 -1.60
N GLY A 205 8.10 6.03 -0.44
CA GLY A 205 7.88 5.38 0.86
C GLY A 205 8.95 4.35 1.25
N LEU A 206 9.89 4.07 0.36
CA LEU A 206 10.99 3.14 0.63
C LEU A 206 12.13 3.74 1.45
N LEU A 207 12.27 5.07 1.48
CA LEU A 207 13.38 5.74 2.18
C LEU A 207 13.16 5.81 3.69
N PRO A 208 14.18 5.55 4.52
CA PRO A 208 14.06 5.62 5.97
C PRO A 208 13.41 6.93 6.44
N ARG A 209 12.40 6.80 7.29
CA ARG A 209 11.76 7.94 7.96
C ARG A 209 11.65 7.61 9.43
N TRP A 210 12.47 8.27 10.23
CA TRP A 210 12.58 8.00 11.65
C TRP A 210 11.43 8.65 12.41
N ALA A 211 10.70 7.82 13.17
CA ALA A 211 9.67 8.22 14.10
C ALA A 211 10.00 7.69 15.50
N ARG A 212 9.43 8.32 16.54
CA ARG A 212 9.51 7.85 17.93
C ARG A 212 8.23 7.15 18.34
N ASP A 213 8.41 5.98 18.95
CA ASP A 213 7.33 5.16 19.50
C ASP A 213 6.90 5.68 20.89
N GLU A 214 5.94 5.02 21.58
CA GLU A 214 5.48 5.47 22.91
C GLU A 214 6.58 5.49 23.98
N ARG A 215 7.59 4.63 23.83
CA ARG A 215 8.73 4.52 24.76
C ARG A 215 9.92 5.38 24.32
N GLY A 216 9.74 6.21 23.30
CA GLY A 216 10.78 7.07 22.75
C GLY A 216 11.81 6.35 21.86
N ARG A 217 11.59 5.08 21.51
CA ARG A 217 12.49 4.33 20.62
C ARG A 217 12.30 4.79 19.18
N TRP A 218 13.41 4.92 18.47
CA TRP A 218 13.42 5.22 17.04
C TRP A 218 13.06 4.00 16.22
N TYR A 219 12.10 4.17 15.31
CA TYR A 219 11.70 3.17 14.32
C TYR A 219 11.45 3.82 12.96
N SER A 220 11.45 3.00 11.92
CA SER A 220 11.07 3.39 10.56
C SER A 220 10.23 2.25 9.97
N GLN A 221 9.19 2.61 9.22
CA GLN A 221 8.35 1.65 8.48
C GLN A 221 8.69 1.63 6.98
N ALA A 222 9.80 2.28 6.60
CA ALA A 222 10.25 2.37 5.23
C ALA A 222 10.85 1.06 4.72
N GLY A 223 10.65 0.75 3.44
CA GLY A 223 11.09 -0.53 2.89
C GLY A 223 12.60 -0.77 2.88
N LEU A 224 13.43 0.27 2.86
CA LEU A 224 14.90 0.16 2.92
C LEU A 224 15.46 0.48 4.31
N SER A 225 14.64 0.36 5.35
CA SER A 225 15.08 0.46 6.74
C SER A 225 15.12 -0.90 7.43
N ASP A 226 16.01 -1.02 8.43
CA ASP A 226 16.08 -2.22 9.26
C ASP A 226 14.75 -2.45 9.97
N PRO A 227 14.21 -3.69 9.95
CA PRO A 227 13.05 -4.03 10.75
C PRO A 227 13.42 -3.90 12.23
N ARG A 228 12.79 -2.95 12.91
CA ARG A 228 12.89 -2.78 14.37
C ARG A 228 11.53 -2.96 15.00
N PRO A 229 11.42 -3.70 16.12
CA PRO A 229 10.19 -3.73 16.89
C PRO A 229 9.90 -2.31 17.41
N PHE A 230 8.64 -1.90 17.35
CA PHE A 230 8.20 -0.59 17.86
C PHE A 230 6.85 -0.71 18.54
N GLU A 231 6.54 0.22 19.45
CA GLU A 231 5.23 0.32 20.09
C GLU A 231 4.45 1.51 19.54
N PRO A 232 3.45 1.28 18.67
CA PRO A 232 2.70 2.39 18.08
C PRO A 232 2.06 3.24 19.17
N ARG A 233 2.03 4.57 18.95
CA ARG A 233 1.41 5.62 19.79
C ARG A 233 -0.06 5.42 20.17
N ARG A 234 -0.69 4.40 19.61
CA ARG A 234 -2.00 3.89 19.99
C ARG A 234 -1.93 2.38 19.84
N GLY A 235 -1.87 1.66 20.97
CA GLY A 235 -2.05 0.21 20.95
C GLY A 235 -3.40 -0.14 20.29
N ARG A 236 -3.37 -1.06 19.32
CA ARG A 236 -4.58 -1.51 18.63
C ARG A 236 -5.33 -2.48 19.52
N TRP A 237 -6.65 -2.39 19.55
CA TRP A 237 -7.46 -3.44 20.18
C TRP A 237 -7.39 -4.71 19.35
N GLU A 238 -6.97 -5.80 19.96
CA GLU A 238 -6.90 -7.13 19.36
C GLU A 238 -7.76 -8.10 20.16
N LEU A 239 -8.47 -8.97 19.45
CA LEU A 239 -9.09 -10.15 20.05
C LEU A 239 -8.01 -11.21 20.27
N ALA A 240 -7.67 -11.46 21.53
CA ALA A 240 -6.87 -12.60 21.96
C ALA A 240 -7.76 -13.84 22.11
N ALA A 241 -7.18 -15.03 21.91
CA ALA A 241 -7.87 -16.32 22.03
C ALA A 241 -9.18 -16.37 21.22
N ARG A 242 -9.09 -15.95 19.95
CA ARG A 242 -10.24 -15.91 19.03
C ARG A 242 -10.91 -17.27 18.93
N ASN A 243 -12.24 -17.26 18.87
CA ASN A 243 -13.10 -18.44 18.79
C ASN A 243 -12.91 -19.44 19.94
N THR A 244 -12.46 -18.97 21.11
CA THR A 244 -12.41 -19.76 22.36
C THR A 244 -13.21 -19.06 23.45
N ASP A 245 -13.49 -19.79 24.53
CA ASP A 245 -14.06 -19.28 25.78
C ASP A 245 -13.15 -18.28 26.52
N ALA A 246 -11.85 -18.26 26.21
CA ALA A 246 -10.88 -17.29 26.74
C ALA A 246 -10.79 -15.98 25.93
N MET A 247 -11.68 -15.77 24.96
CA MET A 247 -11.68 -14.62 24.05
C MET A 247 -11.79 -13.30 24.82
N ARG A 248 -10.84 -12.39 24.59
CA ARG A 248 -10.82 -11.07 25.24
C ARG A 248 -10.19 -10.01 24.37
N LEU A 249 -10.64 -8.77 24.53
CA LEU A 249 -9.96 -7.62 23.97
C LEU A 249 -8.68 -7.34 24.77
N ARG A 250 -7.55 -7.29 24.09
CA ARG A 250 -6.26 -6.89 24.63
C ARG A 250 -5.73 -5.73 23.78
N ARG A 251 -5.05 -4.76 24.40
CA ARG A 251 -4.19 -3.87 23.62
C ARG A 251 -3.02 -4.67 23.08
N GLY A 252 -3.00 -4.85 21.77
CA GLY A 252 -1.88 -5.42 21.04
C GLY A 252 -0.77 -4.40 20.88
N TYR A 253 0.47 -4.87 21.06
CA TYR A 253 1.64 -4.21 20.53
C TYR A 253 1.83 -4.82 19.14
N ALA A 254 1.71 -4.01 18.09
CA ALA A 254 2.02 -4.49 16.76
C ALA A 254 3.47 -5.01 16.79
N ARG A 255 3.69 -6.28 16.44
CA ARG A 255 5.03 -6.67 16.00
C ARG A 255 5.35 -5.77 14.81
N GLY A 256 6.55 -5.18 14.80
CA GLY A 256 7.00 -4.38 13.66
C GLY A 256 6.89 -5.17 12.36
N ASN A 257 7.03 -4.47 11.23
CA ASN A 257 7.11 -5.01 9.86
C ASN A 257 7.65 -6.45 9.85
N SER A 258 7.02 -7.30 9.02
CA SER A 258 7.29 -8.74 8.87
C SER A 258 8.77 -9.15 8.81
N GLY A 259 9.67 -8.21 8.50
CA GLY A 259 11.10 -8.43 8.36
C GLY A 259 11.47 -8.96 6.98
N ALA A 260 10.46 -9.24 6.14
CA ALA A 260 10.65 -9.76 4.79
C ALA A 260 11.37 -8.76 3.87
N ASN A 261 11.40 -7.47 4.18
CA ASN A 261 12.14 -6.46 3.44
C ASN A 261 13.65 -6.47 3.73
N ALA A 262 14.10 -7.14 4.80
CA ALA A 262 15.50 -7.14 5.22
C ALA A 262 16.29 -8.25 4.51
N PRO A 263 17.34 -7.94 3.75
CA PRO A 263 18.09 -8.93 2.98
C PRO A 263 19.13 -9.73 3.78
N TRP A 264 19.13 -9.77 5.11
CA TRP A 264 20.12 -10.53 5.91
C TRP A 264 19.46 -11.32 7.05
N ARG A 265 20.18 -12.30 7.59
CA ARG A 265 19.82 -13.02 8.83
C ARG A 265 20.17 -12.16 10.05
N GLU A 266 19.34 -12.20 11.11
CA GLU A 266 19.53 -11.42 12.34
C GLU A 266 21.01 -11.38 12.80
N GLY A 267 21.53 -10.16 13.03
CA GLY A 267 22.87 -9.94 13.59
C GLY A 267 24.00 -9.54 12.62
N HIS A 268 23.79 -9.52 11.29
CA HIS A 268 24.85 -9.25 10.30
C HIS A 268 24.54 -8.12 9.30
N ALA A 269 23.93 -7.01 9.73
CA ALA A 269 23.70 -5.87 8.86
C ALA A 269 25.02 -5.08 8.61
N PRO A 270 25.43 -4.85 7.35
CA PRO A 270 26.46 -3.86 7.03
C PRO A 270 26.05 -2.46 7.49
N SER A 271 27.00 -1.53 7.54
CA SER A 271 26.74 -0.20 8.09
C SER A 271 25.70 0.58 7.26
N GLU A 272 24.97 1.50 7.90
CA GLU A 272 24.05 2.41 7.21
C GLU A 272 24.76 3.21 6.10
N ARG A 273 26.04 3.50 6.30
CA ARG A 273 26.91 4.12 5.31
C ARG A 273 27.06 3.25 4.07
N ASP A 274 27.39 1.97 4.22
CA ASP A 274 27.51 1.05 3.10
C ASP A 274 26.20 0.93 2.32
N ARG A 275 25.07 1.04 3.04
CA ARG A 275 23.73 0.93 2.45
C ARG A 275 23.47 2.13 1.59
N ARG A 276 23.63 3.32 2.18
CA ARG A 276 23.51 4.59 1.49
C ARG A 276 24.37 4.61 0.23
N ASP A 277 25.65 4.27 0.36
CA ASP A 277 26.60 4.35 -0.75
C ASP A 277 26.20 3.38 -1.89
N ALA A 278 25.74 2.16 -1.56
CA ALA A 278 25.23 1.21 -2.55
C ALA A 278 23.91 1.65 -3.21
N VAL A 279 22.97 2.20 -2.44
CA VAL A 279 21.70 2.74 -2.98
C VAL A 279 21.94 3.94 -3.88
N LEU A 280 22.78 4.89 -3.46
CA LEU A 280 23.15 6.06 -4.27
C LEU A 280 23.82 5.64 -5.58
N THR A 281 24.74 4.68 -5.53
CA THR A 281 25.40 4.13 -6.72
C THR A 281 24.38 3.53 -7.69
N GLY A 282 23.48 2.69 -7.18
CA GLY A 282 22.42 2.07 -7.99
C GLY A 282 21.47 3.08 -8.62
N PHE A 283 21.05 4.09 -7.85
CA PHE A 283 20.17 5.15 -8.32
C PHE A 283 20.86 5.99 -9.40
N LEU A 284 22.11 6.41 -9.18
CA LEU A 284 22.91 7.16 -10.14
C LEU A 284 23.05 6.41 -11.46
N HIS A 285 23.47 5.15 -11.41
CA HIS A 285 23.65 4.34 -12.62
C HIS A 285 22.33 4.18 -13.37
N ALA A 286 21.23 3.88 -12.66
CA ALA A 286 19.92 3.76 -13.28
C ALA A 286 19.48 5.09 -13.92
N TYR A 287 19.78 6.23 -13.29
CA TYR A 287 19.39 7.55 -13.81
C TYR A 287 20.15 7.86 -15.10
N ARG A 288 21.45 7.53 -15.14
CA ARG A 288 22.26 7.66 -16.36
C ARG A 288 21.79 6.71 -17.46
N ALA A 289 21.45 5.47 -17.12
CA ALA A 289 20.88 4.51 -18.06
C ALA A 289 19.53 4.98 -18.64
N TRP A 290 18.69 5.58 -17.79
CA TRP A 290 17.44 6.21 -18.21
C TRP A 290 17.68 7.35 -19.21
N GLN A 291 18.60 8.28 -18.91
CA GLN A 291 18.95 9.37 -19.82
C GLN A 291 19.48 8.89 -21.16
N ALA A 292 20.27 7.80 -21.16
CA ALA A 292 20.80 7.17 -22.37
C ALA A 292 19.73 6.39 -23.16
N THR A 293 18.53 6.17 -22.61
CA THR A 293 17.50 5.32 -23.22
C THR A 293 16.14 6.04 -23.38
N PRO A 294 16.01 7.02 -24.28
CA PRO A 294 14.77 7.80 -24.46
C PRO A 294 13.52 6.98 -24.82
N SER A 295 13.69 5.76 -25.33
CA SER A 295 12.58 4.84 -25.61
C SER A 295 11.82 4.41 -24.34
N LEU A 296 12.48 4.36 -23.18
CA LEU A 296 11.82 4.04 -21.90
C LEU A 296 10.78 5.09 -21.52
N ALA A 297 11.13 6.37 -21.68
CA ALA A 297 10.20 7.48 -21.43
C ALA A 297 8.97 7.40 -22.32
N ARG A 298 9.16 7.16 -23.64
CA ARG A 298 8.04 7.00 -24.58
C ARG A 298 7.15 5.81 -24.23
N ALA A 299 7.75 4.67 -23.87
CA ALA A 299 7.04 3.47 -23.47
C ALA A 299 6.21 3.66 -22.19
N LEU A 300 6.74 4.43 -21.23
CA LEU A 300 6.06 4.77 -19.99
C LEU A 300 4.87 5.71 -20.24
N VAL A 301 5.07 6.78 -21.00
CA VAL A 301 4.01 7.75 -21.35
C VAL A 301 2.87 7.06 -22.12
N ALA A 302 3.19 6.17 -23.06
CA ALA A 302 2.18 5.41 -23.80
C ALA A 302 1.30 4.58 -22.84
N ARG A 303 1.92 3.83 -21.92
CA ARG A 303 1.22 2.99 -20.93
C ARG A 303 0.47 3.79 -19.87
N ALA A 304 0.96 4.97 -19.51
CA ALA A 304 0.30 5.85 -18.57
C ALA A 304 -1.08 6.31 -19.05
N SER A 305 -1.34 6.30 -20.36
CA SER A 305 -2.57 6.81 -20.96
C SER A 305 -3.84 6.10 -20.51
N ASP A 306 -3.76 4.77 -20.37
CA ASP A 306 -4.88 3.92 -19.99
C ASP A 306 -4.83 3.53 -18.50
N HIS A 307 -3.92 4.14 -17.73
CA HIS A 307 -3.71 3.79 -16.34
C HIS A 307 -4.80 4.39 -15.45
N ARG A 308 -5.31 3.54 -14.54
CA ARG A 308 -6.16 3.94 -13.44
C ARG A 308 -5.48 3.52 -12.14
N GLY A 309 -5.13 4.50 -11.31
CA GLY A 309 -4.36 4.31 -10.08
C GLY A 309 -5.22 4.46 -8.83
N ARG A 310 -4.79 3.84 -7.73
CA ARG A 310 -5.37 4.08 -6.40
C ARG A 310 -5.04 5.51 -5.94
N PHE A 311 -6.07 6.25 -5.55
CA PHE A 311 -5.94 7.56 -4.92
C PHE A 311 -6.05 7.42 -3.41
N VAL A 312 -4.93 7.55 -2.72
CA VAL A 312 -4.88 7.57 -1.25
C VAL A 312 -5.13 8.99 -0.76
N ALA A 313 -6.39 9.30 -0.42
CA ALA A 313 -6.77 10.60 0.12
C ALA A 313 -6.18 10.84 1.53
N ARG A 314 -6.07 9.76 2.33
CA ARG A 314 -5.56 9.78 3.70
C ARG A 314 -4.82 8.49 4.04
N PRO A 315 -3.83 8.53 4.95
CA PRO A 315 -3.22 7.32 5.49
C PRO A 315 -4.27 6.45 6.20
N THR A 316 -4.18 5.13 6.06
CA THR A 316 -5.07 4.15 6.69
C THR A 316 -5.26 4.39 8.20
N ALA A 317 -4.20 4.76 8.92
CA ALA A 317 -4.28 5.03 10.36
C ALA A 317 -5.32 6.10 10.73
N ALA A 318 -5.54 7.10 9.86
CA ALA A 318 -6.57 8.10 10.06
C ALA A 318 -7.98 7.48 10.00
N TYR A 319 -8.22 6.59 9.04
CA TYR A 319 -9.48 5.88 8.90
C TYR A 319 -9.73 4.91 10.05
N VAL A 320 -8.71 4.17 10.49
CA VAL A 320 -8.81 3.29 11.68
C VAL A 320 -9.22 4.09 12.91
N ALA A 321 -8.62 5.27 13.14
CA ALA A 321 -8.99 6.13 14.26
C ALA A 321 -10.44 6.64 14.18
N VAL A 322 -10.96 6.89 12.97
CA VAL A 322 -12.37 7.24 12.78
C VAL A 322 -13.28 6.03 12.99
N GLN A 323 -12.91 4.83 12.53
CA GLN A 323 -13.68 3.61 12.80
C GLN A 323 -13.79 3.35 14.31
N GLU A 324 -12.70 3.48 15.07
CA GLU A 324 -12.71 3.36 16.53
C GLU A 324 -13.66 4.35 17.21
N LEU A 325 -13.80 5.56 16.68
CA LEU A 325 -14.76 6.55 17.16
C LEU A 325 -16.19 6.15 16.82
N LEU A 326 -16.42 5.65 15.60
CA LEU A 326 -17.71 5.18 15.13
C LEU A 326 -18.19 3.90 15.84
N THR A 327 -17.30 3.13 16.47
CA THR A 327 -17.64 1.89 17.19
C THR A 327 -17.61 2.03 18.72
N ARG A 328 -17.73 3.23 19.29
CA ARG A 328 -17.87 3.38 20.76
C ARG A 328 -19.29 3.00 21.24
N PRO A 329 -19.47 2.35 22.41
CA PRO A 329 -20.79 1.98 22.97
C PRO A 329 -21.69 3.20 23.17
N ARG A 330 -23.03 3.06 22.99
CA ARG A 330 -23.99 4.19 23.03
C ARG A 330 -25.34 3.82 23.62
N GLY A 331 -26.06 4.87 24.04
CA GLY A 331 -27.53 4.85 24.16
C GLY A 331 -28.24 5.16 22.83
N PRO A 332 -29.58 5.03 22.78
CA PRO A 332 -30.36 5.26 21.57
C PRO A 332 -30.30 6.72 21.10
N GLY A 333 -30.13 6.96 19.78
CA GLY A 333 -30.24 8.29 19.17
C GLY A 333 -28.99 9.19 19.21
N ASP A 334 -27.84 8.70 19.65
CA ASP A 334 -26.60 9.49 19.74
C ASP A 334 -25.82 9.57 18.41
N ASP A 335 -25.96 10.72 17.73
CA ASP A 335 -25.22 11.09 16.50
C ASP A 335 -23.87 11.80 16.78
N ALA A 336 -23.49 12.00 18.06
CA ALA A 336 -22.26 12.71 18.40
C ALA A 336 -21.01 12.09 17.77
N PRO A 337 -20.86 10.75 17.67
CA PRO A 337 -19.68 10.17 17.04
C PRO A 337 -19.63 10.35 15.52
N LEU A 338 -20.78 10.35 14.84
CA LEU A 338 -20.82 10.65 13.40
C LEU A 338 -20.45 12.11 13.15
N THR A 339 -20.96 13.03 13.97
CA THR A 339 -20.60 14.45 13.93
C THR A 339 -19.11 14.66 14.22
N ALA A 340 -18.58 13.96 15.23
CA ALA A 340 -17.16 14.02 15.57
C ALA A 340 -16.25 13.42 14.49
N ALA A 341 -16.66 12.30 13.87
CA ALA A 341 -15.99 11.68 12.74
C ALA A 341 -15.95 12.64 11.54
N ARG A 342 -17.09 13.22 11.16
CA ARG A 342 -17.18 14.22 10.08
C ARG A 342 -16.27 15.41 10.35
N ARG A 343 -16.29 15.95 11.58
CA ARG A 343 -15.42 17.06 11.97
C ARG A 343 -13.94 16.68 11.90
N ALA A 344 -13.58 15.48 12.33
CA ALA A 344 -12.20 14.99 12.26
C ALA A 344 -11.71 14.88 10.81
N LEU A 345 -12.54 14.37 9.91
CA LEU A 345 -12.22 14.25 8.48
C LEU A 345 -12.22 15.59 7.73
N LEU A 346 -13.04 16.56 8.13
CA LEU A 346 -13.04 17.90 7.53
C LEU A 346 -11.93 18.82 8.06
N ARG A 347 -11.36 18.53 9.23
CA ARG A 347 -10.36 19.38 9.89
C ARG A 347 -9.18 19.78 8.98
N PRO A 348 -8.59 18.89 8.17
CA PRO A 348 -7.48 19.25 7.28
C PRO A 348 -7.85 20.31 6.23
N PHE A 349 -9.14 20.48 5.94
CA PHE A 349 -9.66 21.40 4.92
C PHE A 349 -10.39 22.61 5.52
N ALA A 350 -10.23 22.85 6.83
CA ALA A 350 -10.98 23.90 7.53
C ALA A 350 -10.71 25.31 6.99
N ALA A 351 -9.48 25.56 6.52
CA ALA A 351 -9.04 26.83 5.94
C ALA A 351 -9.25 26.92 4.42
N ALA A 352 -9.77 25.88 3.77
CA ALA A 352 -9.96 25.88 2.32
C ALA A 352 -11.08 26.85 1.91
N PRO A 353 -10.94 27.58 0.79
CA PRO A 353 -12.01 28.41 0.21
C PRO A 353 -13.29 27.62 -0.05
N LEU A 354 -14.44 28.29 -0.14
CA LEU A 354 -15.75 27.64 -0.22
C LEU A 354 -15.86 26.58 -1.34
N GLY A 355 -15.31 26.85 -2.53
CA GLY A 355 -15.32 25.89 -3.64
C GLY A 355 -14.56 24.61 -3.32
N ALA A 356 -13.33 24.73 -2.83
CA ALA A 356 -12.51 23.61 -2.36
C ALA A 356 -13.16 22.88 -1.19
N ARG A 357 -13.79 23.62 -0.26
CA ARG A 357 -14.50 23.04 0.89
C ARG A 357 -15.69 22.19 0.46
N ARG A 358 -16.43 22.57 -0.59
CA ARG A 358 -17.52 21.73 -1.15
C ARG A 358 -17.00 20.41 -1.72
N LEU A 359 -15.83 20.43 -2.38
CA LEU A 359 -15.17 19.20 -2.85
C LEU A 359 -14.73 18.32 -1.67
N ALA A 360 -14.13 18.92 -0.64
CA ALA A 360 -13.78 18.21 0.59
C ALA A 360 -15.00 17.59 1.29
N GLU A 361 -16.14 18.28 1.33
CA GLU A 361 -17.38 17.75 1.90
C GLU A 361 -17.90 16.53 1.13
N ARG A 362 -17.79 16.54 -0.21
CA ARG A 362 -18.14 15.37 -1.04
C ARG A 362 -17.21 14.19 -0.80
N LEU A 363 -15.90 14.46 -0.68
CA LEU A 363 -14.91 13.44 -0.31
C LEU A 363 -15.26 12.83 1.04
N VAL A 364 -15.44 13.66 2.07
CA VAL A 364 -15.76 13.20 3.44
C VAL A 364 -17.09 12.45 3.50
N ALA A 365 -18.09 12.85 2.72
CA ALA A 365 -19.35 12.11 2.63
C ALA A 365 -19.14 10.68 2.10
N SER A 366 -18.35 10.51 1.03
CA SER A 366 -17.98 9.19 0.52
C SER A 366 -17.14 8.39 1.53
N GLU A 367 -16.13 9.03 2.16
CA GLU A 367 -15.32 8.40 3.21
C GLU A 367 -16.20 7.85 4.34
N LEU A 368 -17.12 8.66 4.86
CA LEU A 368 -18.03 8.25 5.93
C LEU A 368 -18.98 7.12 5.51
N ARG A 369 -19.51 7.14 4.27
CA ARG A 369 -20.35 6.04 3.77
C ARG A 369 -19.59 4.72 3.74
N GLN A 370 -18.34 4.74 3.26
CA GLN A 370 -17.49 3.55 3.22
C GLN A 370 -17.12 3.06 4.62
N LEU A 371 -16.75 3.97 5.54
CA LEU A 371 -16.43 3.66 6.93
C LEU A 371 -17.62 3.07 7.70
N LEU A 372 -18.81 3.67 7.54
CA LEU A 372 -20.06 3.16 8.13
C LEU A 372 -20.46 1.80 7.55
N ALA A 373 -19.95 1.46 6.38
CA ALA A 373 -20.13 0.14 5.80
C ALA A 373 -19.03 -0.85 6.21
N GLY A 374 -18.09 -0.43 7.08
CA GLY A 374 -17.03 -1.28 7.61
C GLY A 374 -15.82 -1.45 6.68
N ASP A 375 -15.71 -0.63 5.63
CA ASP A 375 -14.57 -0.61 4.73
C ASP A 375 -13.63 0.55 5.07
N ILE A 376 -12.34 0.38 4.79
CA ILE A 376 -11.42 1.51 4.68
C ILE A 376 -11.69 2.20 3.32
N PRO A 377 -11.90 3.53 3.29
CA PRO A 377 -12.21 4.23 2.06
C PRO A 377 -11.20 3.98 0.94
N LEU A 378 -11.71 3.65 -0.24
CA LEU A 378 -10.93 3.40 -1.44
C LEU A 378 -11.41 4.31 -2.56
N PHE A 379 -10.45 5.00 -3.18
CA PHE A 379 -10.68 5.87 -4.33
C PHE A 379 -9.71 5.52 -5.44
N HIS A 380 -10.14 5.78 -6.67
CA HIS A 380 -9.30 5.68 -7.87
C HIS A 380 -9.42 6.95 -8.69
N ALA A 381 -8.42 7.22 -9.52
CA ALA A 381 -8.52 8.23 -10.58
C ALA A 381 -7.85 7.71 -11.86
N ASP A 382 -8.36 8.18 -12.98
CA ASP A 382 -7.76 7.93 -14.28
C ASP A 382 -6.55 8.85 -14.46
N ALA A 383 -5.49 8.37 -15.11
CA ALA A 383 -4.23 9.11 -15.21
C ALA A 383 -4.37 10.47 -15.90
N ARG A 384 -5.34 10.62 -16.81
CA ARG A 384 -5.67 11.90 -17.49
C ARG A 384 -7.00 12.53 -17.03
N GLY A 385 -7.58 12.02 -15.94
CA GLY A 385 -8.83 12.52 -15.39
C GLY A 385 -8.64 13.57 -14.29
N ASP A 386 -9.74 14.24 -13.95
CA ASP A 386 -9.81 15.21 -12.84
C ASP A 386 -10.72 14.73 -11.68
N ALA A 387 -11.33 13.57 -11.85
CA ALA A 387 -12.32 13.02 -10.94
C ALA A 387 -11.75 11.90 -10.07
N ALA A 388 -12.12 11.91 -8.79
CA ALA A 388 -11.95 10.75 -7.92
C ALA A 388 -13.22 9.89 -7.92
N PHE A 389 -13.03 8.58 -8.03
CA PHE A 389 -14.09 7.57 -8.03
C PHE A 389 -14.01 6.74 -6.75
N GLY A 390 -15.02 6.89 -5.88
CA GLY A 390 -15.14 6.11 -4.65
C GLY A 390 -15.66 4.70 -4.91
N ALA A 391 -15.21 3.73 -4.12
CA ALA A 391 -15.74 2.36 -4.18
C ALA A 391 -17.23 2.24 -3.79
N ASP A 392 -17.80 3.29 -3.20
CA ASP A 392 -19.23 3.46 -2.94
C ASP A 392 -20.02 4.01 -4.14
N GLY A 393 -19.37 4.15 -5.31
CA GLY A 393 -19.97 4.72 -6.53
C GLY A 393 -19.96 6.25 -6.57
N ALA A 394 -19.33 6.91 -5.59
CA ALA A 394 -19.17 8.36 -5.63
C ALA A 394 -18.29 8.80 -6.81
N VAL A 395 -18.69 9.87 -7.49
CA VAL A 395 -17.86 10.57 -8.47
C VAL A 395 -17.66 12.00 -7.99
N ILE A 396 -16.42 12.44 -7.90
CA ILE A 396 -16.05 13.77 -7.40
C ILE A 396 -15.16 14.46 -8.44
N PRO A 397 -15.74 15.09 -9.47
CA PRO A 397 -15.01 15.85 -10.49
C PRO A 397 -14.29 17.06 -9.89
N GLY A 398 -13.14 17.39 -10.46
CA GLY A 398 -12.26 18.48 -10.02
C GLY A 398 -11.58 18.25 -8.66
N LEU A 399 -11.68 17.05 -8.07
CA LEU A 399 -11.03 16.76 -6.79
C LEU A 399 -9.52 16.58 -6.96
N VAL A 400 -9.11 15.96 -8.08
CA VAL A 400 -7.75 15.49 -8.29
C VAL A 400 -7.21 15.96 -9.64
N GLU A 401 -5.90 16.03 -9.77
CA GLU A 401 -5.19 16.05 -11.05
C GLU A 401 -4.61 14.65 -11.27
N GLY A 402 -5.01 13.98 -12.35
CA GLY A 402 -4.51 12.66 -12.71
C GLY A 402 -2.98 12.61 -12.85
N GLY A 403 -2.41 11.44 -12.56
CA GLY A 403 -0.95 11.28 -12.48
C GLY A 403 -0.18 11.48 -13.79
N ALA A 404 -0.82 11.52 -14.95
CA ALA A 404 -0.15 11.76 -16.22
C ALA A 404 0.45 13.16 -16.31
N ALA A 405 -0.25 14.19 -15.82
CA ALA A 405 0.26 15.55 -15.81
C ALA A 405 1.51 15.68 -14.91
N ALA A 406 1.48 15.03 -13.75
CA ALA A 406 2.63 14.95 -12.85
C ALA A 406 3.81 14.18 -13.49
N LEU A 407 3.54 13.09 -14.20
CA LEU A 407 4.55 12.37 -14.97
C LEU A 407 5.20 13.25 -16.03
N GLU A 408 4.40 13.93 -16.86
CA GLU A 408 4.91 14.80 -17.94
C GLU A 408 5.79 15.93 -17.38
N ARG A 409 5.36 16.58 -16.30
CA ARG A 409 6.17 17.59 -15.59
C ARG A 409 7.46 17.00 -15.03
N ARG A 410 7.41 15.79 -14.47
CA ARG A 410 8.61 15.11 -13.94
C ARG A 410 9.59 14.81 -15.06
N LEU A 411 9.12 14.21 -16.15
CA LEU A 411 9.93 13.86 -17.32
C LEU A 411 10.62 15.08 -17.93
N ALA A 412 9.93 16.22 -17.98
CA ALA A 412 10.49 17.48 -18.47
C ALA A 412 11.61 18.04 -17.59
N ARG A 413 11.65 17.70 -16.30
CA ARG A 413 12.69 18.12 -15.34
C ARG A 413 13.84 17.14 -15.21
N LEU A 414 13.72 15.92 -15.74
CA LEU A 414 14.80 14.92 -15.61
C LEU A 414 16.05 15.42 -16.33
N GLY A 415 17.12 15.60 -15.56
CA GLY A 415 18.34 16.26 -15.98
C GLY A 415 19.38 16.23 -14.87
N ASP A 416 20.53 16.87 -15.08
CA ASP A 416 21.61 16.87 -14.09
C ASP A 416 21.20 17.56 -12.78
N GLU A 417 20.43 18.65 -12.84
CA GLU A 417 19.94 19.36 -11.65
C GLU A 417 18.99 18.49 -10.83
N ASP A 418 18.03 17.82 -11.47
CA ASP A 418 17.12 16.91 -10.78
C ASP A 418 17.89 15.72 -10.19
N LEU A 419 18.84 15.13 -10.93
CA LEU A 419 19.68 14.06 -10.42
C LEU A 419 20.40 14.48 -9.12
N GLN A 420 21.03 15.66 -9.10
CA GLN A 420 21.70 16.16 -7.89
C GLN A 420 20.69 16.34 -6.73
N ARG A 421 19.51 16.89 -7.02
CA ARG A 421 18.45 17.03 -6.01
C ARG A 421 18.01 15.68 -5.45
N GLN A 422 17.76 14.67 -6.29
CA GLN A 422 17.33 13.35 -5.82
C GLN A 422 18.45 12.62 -5.05
N LEU A 423 19.71 12.76 -5.48
CA LEU A 423 20.85 12.19 -4.74
C LEU A 423 21.01 12.84 -3.36
N ALA A 424 20.80 14.15 -3.23
CA ALA A 424 20.81 14.84 -1.93
C ALA A 424 19.70 14.29 -1.01
N VAL A 425 18.48 14.15 -1.52
CA VAL A 425 17.35 13.57 -0.78
C VAL A 425 17.66 12.14 -0.31
N LEU A 426 18.24 11.31 -1.19
CA LEU A 426 18.66 9.95 -0.84
C LEU A 426 19.76 9.95 0.23
N HIS A 427 20.78 10.78 0.04
CA HIS A 427 21.88 10.90 0.97
C HIS A 427 21.39 11.25 2.38
N ASP A 428 20.49 12.23 2.48
CA ASP A 428 19.94 12.71 3.75
C ASP A 428 19.00 11.70 4.40
N ALA A 429 18.20 10.97 3.60
CA ALA A 429 17.29 9.97 4.13
C ALA A 429 17.99 8.77 4.80
N PHE A 430 19.17 8.38 4.29
CA PHE A 430 20.00 7.34 4.89
C PHE A 430 21.01 7.88 5.93
N ALA A 431 20.82 9.11 6.42
CA ALA A 431 21.56 9.57 7.59
C ALA A 431 21.26 8.65 8.80
N PRO A 432 22.24 8.40 9.69
CA PRO A 432 22.03 7.61 10.89
C PRO A 432 20.84 8.14 11.70
N ALA A 433 20.12 7.24 12.37
CA ALA A 433 19.05 7.64 13.29
C ALA A 433 19.58 8.71 14.26
N PRO A 434 18.82 9.79 14.52
CA PRO A 434 19.21 10.80 15.49
C PRO A 434 19.48 10.14 16.85
N ARG A 435 20.54 10.58 17.54
CA ARG A 435 20.89 10.05 18.86
C ARG A 435 19.80 10.29 19.90
#